data_AF-A0A1G6YR14-F1
#
_entry.id   AF-A0A1G6YR14-F1
#
_cell.length_a   1.000
_cell.length_b   1.000
_cell.length_c   1.000
_cell.angle_alpha   90.00
_cell.angle_beta   90.00
_cell.angle_gamma   90.00
#
_symmetry.space_group_name_H-M   'P 1'
#
loop_
_entity.id
_entity.type
_entity.pdbx_description
1 polymer ?
#
loop_
_entity_poly.entity_id
_entity_poly.type
_entity_poly.pdbx_seq_one_letter_code
_entity_poly.pdbx_strand_id
1 'polypeptide(L)' 'MNMEKKYQTAIEAAIAGGKEILKIYHFDEIQVERKGDNSPLTQADKAANSKIIQFLDKTDYPIISE' A
#
# COMPACT_ATOMS: atom_id res chain seq x y z
N MET A 1 -6.89 21.12 -1.53
CA MET A 1 -5.43 20.85 -1.61
C MET A 1 -4.87 21.32 -2.95
N ASN A 2 -3.75 22.07 -2.99
CA ASN A 2 -3.10 22.44 -4.26
C ASN A 2 -2.44 21.21 -4.91
N MET A 3 -2.13 21.28 -6.20
CA MET A 3 -1.66 20.12 -6.97
C MET A 3 -0.34 19.55 -6.42
N GLU A 4 0.58 20.43 -6.04
CA GLU A 4 1.87 20.08 -5.45
C GLU A 4 1.73 19.24 -4.17
N LYS A 5 0.81 19.62 -3.28
CA LYS A 5 0.56 18.88 -2.04
C LYS A 5 -0.08 17.49 -2.30
N LYS A 6 -0.87 17.33 -3.38
CA LYS A 6 -1.38 16.00 -3.79
C LYS A 6 -0.27 15.06 -4.20
N TYR A 7 0.64 15.54 -5.04
CA TYR A 7 1.78 14.76 -5.47
C TYR A 7 2.69 14.41 -4.30
N GLN A 8 2.92 15.37 -3.39
CA GLN A 8 3.71 15.11 -2.19
C GLN A 8 3.09 13.99 -1.33
N THR A 9 1.77 14.04 -1.06
CA THR A 9 1.09 12.98 -0.30
C THR A 9 1.15 11.63 -1.02
N ALA A 10 0.99 11.59 -2.34
CA ALA A 10 1.08 10.35 -3.11
C ALA A 10 2.49 9.75 -3.10
N ILE A 11 3.53 10.59 -3.21
CA ILE A 11 4.93 10.18 -3.15
C ILE A 11 5.25 9.61 -1.76
N GLU A 12 4.84 10.30 -0.70
CA GLU A 12 5.04 9.83 0.68
C GLU A 12 4.32 8.52 0.95
N ALA A 13 3.09 8.36 0.47
CA ALA A 13 2.31 7.14 0.58
C ALA A 13 3.02 5.97 -0.13
N ALA A 14 3.48 6.18 -1.37
CA ALA A 14 4.19 5.17 -2.14
C ALA A 14 5.52 4.75 -1.47
N ILE A 15 6.30 5.71 -0.97
CA ILE A 15 7.54 5.43 -0.23
C ILE A 15 7.24 4.65 1.05
N ALA A 16 6.18 5.02 1.79
CA ALA A 16 5.79 4.32 3.01
C ALA A 16 5.33 2.88 2.72
N GLY A 17 4.54 2.67 1.67
CA GLY A 17 4.14 1.33 1.21
C GLY A 17 5.34 0.46 0.83
N GLY A 18 6.28 1.02 0.06
CA GLY A 18 7.52 0.34 -0.31
C GLY A 18 8.36 -0.09 0.90
N LYS A 19 8.40 0.72 1.97
CA LYS A 19 9.06 0.33 3.23
C LYS A 19 8.37 -0.85 3.92
N GLU A 20 7.04 -0.93 3.90
CA GLU A 20 6.32 -2.08 4.47
C GLU A 20 6.56 -3.36 3.66
N ILE A 21 6.64 -3.25 2.33
CA ILE A 21 7.06 -4.36 1.46
C ILE A 21 8.45 -4.83 1.87
N LEU A 22 9.44 -3.94 1.92
CA LEU A 22 10.82 -4.30 2.27
C LEU A 22 10.94 -4.96 3.65
N LYS A 23 10.16 -4.51 4.64
CA LYS A 23 10.11 -5.18 5.96
C LYS A 23 9.70 -6.64 5.83
N ILE A 24 8.72 -6.95 4.99
CA ILE A 24 8.22 -8.32 4.79
C ILE A 24 9.25 -9.18 4.06
N TYR A 25 9.95 -8.60 3.09
CA TYR A 25 11.03 -9.28 2.37
C TYR A 25 12.29 -9.53 3.22
N HIS A 26 12.43 -8.90 4.38
CA HIS A 26 13.48 -9.22 5.34
C HIS A 26 13.16 -10.45 6.21
N PHE A 27 11.96 -11.04 6.13
CA PHE A 27 11.64 -12.30 6.79
C PHE A 27 11.89 -13.49 5.83
N ASP A 28 12.29 -14.63 6.39
CA ASP A 28 12.60 -15.85 5.62
C ASP A 28 11.35 -16.49 4.99
N GLU A 29 10.17 -16.27 5.56
CA GLU A 29 8.89 -16.79 5.07
C GLU A 29 7.93 -15.65 4.71
N ILE A 30 7.45 -15.65 3.47
CA ILE A 30 6.41 -14.72 3.00
C ILE A 30 5.10 -15.49 2.85
N GLN A 31 4.08 -15.09 3.61
CA GLN A 31 2.74 -15.68 3.51
C GLN A 31 2.05 -15.22 2.22
N VAL A 32 1.53 -16.19 1.47
CA VAL A 32 0.79 -15.98 0.22
C VAL A 32 -0.60 -16.57 0.38
N GLU A 33 -1.62 -15.73 0.25
CA GLU A 33 -3.02 -16.13 0.15
C GLU A 33 -3.44 -16.19 -1.32
N ARG A 34 -4.47 -16.97 -1.63
CA ARG A 34 -5.09 -16.98 -2.96
C ARG A 34 -6.44 -16.28 -2.89
N LYS A 35 -6.66 -15.27 -3.74
CA LYS A 35 -7.97 -14.62 -3.92
C LYS A 35 -8.95 -15.58 -4.60
N GLY A 36 -10.24 -15.22 -4.64
CA GLY A 36 -11.30 -16.02 -5.24
C GLY A 36 -11.15 -16.25 -6.75
N ASP A 37 -10.33 -15.45 -7.42
CA ASP A 37 -9.94 -15.59 -8.84
C ASP A 37 -8.63 -16.39 -9.02
N ASN A 38 -8.10 -16.98 -7.95
CA ASN A 38 -6.80 -17.68 -7.88
C ASN A 38 -5.55 -16.80 -8.06
N SER A 39 -5.68 -15.47 -8.09
CA SER A 39 -4.52 -14.58 -8.05
C SER A 39 -3.83 -14.65 -6.67
N PRO A 40 -2.50 -14.54 -6.62
CA PRO A 40 -1.77 -14.49 -5.35
C PRO A 40 -1.96 -13.12 -4.69
N LEU A 41 -2.26 -13.11 -3.39
CA LEU A 41 -2.23 -11.94 -2.54
C LEU A 41 -1.24 -12.19 -1.41
N THR A 42 -0.17 -11.42 -1.38
CA THR A 42 0.88 -11.59 -0.37
C THR A 42 0.61 -10.73 0.86
N GLN A 43 1.23 -11.08 1.97
CA GLN A 43 1.29 -10.21 3.15
C GLN A 43 1.89 -8.83 2.78
N ALA A 44 2.82 -8.78 1.83
CA ALA A 44 3.45 -7.54 1.38
C ALA A 44 2.43 -6.60 0.72
N ASP A 45 1.57 -7.13 -0.15
CA ASP A 45 0.51 -6.37 -0.82
C ASP A 45 -0.47 -5.77 0.21
N LYS A 46 -0.92 -6.58 1.18
CA LYS A 46 -1.82 -6.12 2.24
C LYS A 46 -1.19 -5.03 3.10
N ALA A 47 0.07 -5.19 3.48
CA ALA A 47 0.79 -4.22 4.31
C ALA A 47 1.03 -2.90 3.59
N ALA A 48 1.47 -2.95 2.32
CA ALA A 48 1.65 -1.77 1.49
C ALA A 48 0.34 -1.02 1.30
N ASN A 49 -0.73 -1.72 0.90
CA ASN A 49 -2.05 -1.12 0.66
C ASN A 49 -2.59 -0.45 1.93
N SER A 50 -2.55 -1.15 3.07
CA SER A 50 -2.97 -0.59 4.37
C SER A 50 -2.19 0.68 4.72
N LYS A 51 -0.89 0.70 4.43
CA LYS A 51 -0.06 1.88 4.69
C LYS A 51 -0.39 3.03 3.75
N ILE A 52 -0.59 2.78 2.46
CA ILE A 52 -0.97 3.80 1.48
C ILE A 52 -2.32 4.42 1.85
N ILE A 53 -3.32 3.61 2.20
CA ILE A 53 -4.65 4.06 2.61
C ILE A 53 -4.56 5.03 3.81
N GLN A 54 -3.72 4.75 4.81
CA GLN A 54 -3.51 5.66 5.96
C GLN A 54 -3.03 7.08 5.57
N PHE A 55 -2.31 7.22 4.46
CA PHE A 55 -1.91 8.53 3.94
C PHE A 55 -3.04 9.17 3.12
N LEU A 56 -3.72 8.38 2.28
CA LEU A 56 -4.77 8.86 1.39
C LEU A 56 -6.09 9.18 2.11
N ASP A 57 -6.41 8.52 3.21
CA ASP A 57 -7.59 8.77 4.07
C ASP A 57 -7.61 10.18 4.64
N LYS A 58 -6.46 10.86 4.66
CA LYS A 58 -6.34 12.26 5.08
C LYS A 58 -6.72 13.25 3.98
N THR A 59 -7.07 12.76 2.80
CA THR A 59 -7.47 13.55 1.64
C THR A 59 -8.98 13.50 1.44
N ASP A 60 -9.52 14.47 0.73
CA ASP A 60 -10.96 14.53 0.44
C ASP A 60 -11.37 13.62 -0.75
N TYR A 61 -10.49 12.73 -1.21
CA TYR A 61 -10.71 11.90 -2.40
C TYR A 61 -11.22 10.50 -2.02
N PRO A 62 -12.20 9.96 -2.77
CA PRO A 62 -12.56 8.57 -2.62
C PRO A 62 -11.38 7.68 -3.04
N ILE A 63 -11.20 6.58 -2.31
CA ILE A 63 -10.13 5.62 -2.55
C ILE A 63 -10.75 4.36 -3.18
N ILE A 64 -10.13 3.88 -4.25
CA ILE A 64 -10.43 2.58 -4.86
C ILE A 64 -9.15 1.74 -4.72
N SER A 65 -9.29 0.52 -4.22
CA SER A 65 -8.21 -0.44 -4.07
C SER A 65 -8.70 -1.86 -4.43
N GLU A 66 -7.75 -2.75 -4.68
CA GLU A 66 -7.95 -4.14 -5.16
C GLU A 66 -8.12 -5.18 -4.04
#